data_AF-A0A536U333-F1
#
_entry.id   AF-A0A536U333-F1
#
_cell.length_a   1.000
_cell.length_b   1.000
_cell.length_c   1.000
_cell.angle_alpha   90.00
_cell.angle_beta   90.00
_cell.angle_gamma   90.00
#
_symmetry.space_group_name_H-M   'P 1'
#
loop_
_entity.id
_entity.type
_entity.pdbx_description
1 polymer ?
#
loop_
_entity_poly.entity_id
_entity_poly.type
_entity_poly.pdbx_seq_one_letter_code
_entity_poly.pdbx_strand_id
1 'polypeptide(L)'
;MNLEAFTMTTLDSEFHRVVRHETGHTLGFPHEHMRRELVNKIDPNKAIAFFGTTQGWTPEEVRQQVLTPLEDSSLLGTTHADAHSIMCYQIPGNLTKDHKPIVGGVDIDHMDYAFAKSIYPKSVH
;
A
#
# COMPACT_ATOMS: atom_id res chain seq x y z
N MET A 1 7.77 11.30 4.58
CA MET A 1 7.77 11.43 3.11
C MET A 1 9.20 11.31 2.62
N ASN A 2 9.47 10.30 1.79
CA ASN A 2 10.71 10.11 1.04
C ASN A 2 10.33 9.61 -0.36
N LEU A 3 10.88 10.20 -1.43
CA LEU A 3 10.42 9.98 -2.81
C LEU A 3 11.21 8.87 -3.53
N GLU A 4 11.43 7.74 -2.87
CA GLU A 4 12.08 6.53 -3.43
C GLU A 4 13.38 6.78 -4.24
N ALA A 5 14.17 7.80 -3.87
CA ALA A 5 15.44 8.14 -4.51
C ALA A 5 15.36 8.37 -6.04
N PHE A 6 14.38 9.16 -6.50
CA PHE A 6 14.25 9.58 -7.89
C PHE A 6 15.56 10.07 -8.55
N THR A 7 15.64 9.82 -9.86
CA THR A 7 16.75 10.27 -10.72
C THR A 7 16.22 10.98 -11.95
N MET A 8 17.09 11.66 -12.71
CA MET A 8 16.71 12.29 -13.98
C MET A 8 16.28 11.29 -15.07
N THR A 9 16.48 9.99 -14.86
CA THR A 9 16.05 8.93 -15.78
C THR A 9 14.85 8.15 -15.26
N THR A 10 14.27 8.54 -14.12
CA THR A 10 13.03 7.93 -13.62
C THR A 10 11.89 8.24 -14.59
N LEU A 11 11.07 7.24 -14.92
CA LEU A 11 9.95 7.38 -15.84
C LEU A 11 8.84 8.26 -15.23
N ASP A 12 8.19 9.09 -16.05
CA ASP A 12 7.06 9.92 -15.61
C ASP A 12 5.95 9.12 -14.92
N SER A 13 5.69 7.90 -15.39
CA SER A 13 4.72 7.00 -14.76
C SER A 13 5.09 6.64 -13.32
N GLU A 14 6.38 6.47 -13.04
CA GLU A 14 6.88 6.17 -11.70
C GLU A 14 6.82 7.40 -10.81
N PHE A 15 7.17 8.57 -11.36
CA PHE A 15 6.97 9.85 -10.68
C PHE A 15 5.51 10.04 -10.27
N HIS A 16 4.56 9.86 -11.20
CA HIS A 16 3.14 9.99 -10.90
C HIS A 16 2.69 9.03 -9.80
N ARG A 17 3.07 7.74 -9.91
CA ARG A 17 2.71 6.73 -8.91
C ARG A 17 3.21 7.12 -7.52
N VAL A 18 4.52 7.35 -7.38
CA VAL A 18 5.16 7.59 -6.07
C VAL A 18 4.71 8.93 -5.49
N VAL A 19 4.62 10.01 -6.28
CA VAL A 19 4.16 11.31 -5.77
C VAL A 19 2.70 11.22 -5.28
N ARG A 20 1.82 10.55 -6.01
CA ARG A 20 0.42 10.36 -5.58
C ARG A 20 0.33 9.52 -4.30
N HIS A 21 1.09 8.43 -4.23
CA HIS A 21 1.18 7.57 -3.05
C HIS A 21 1.65 8.34 -1.80
N GLU A 22 2.78 9.04 -1.89
CA GLU A 22 3.35 9.82 -0.78
C GLU A 22 2.46 11.01 -0.40
N THR A 23 1.73 11.58 -1.36
CA THR A 23 0.71 12.60 -1.07
C THR A 23 -0.46 11.99 -0.30
N GLY A 24 -0.89 10.78 -0.63
CA GLY A 24 -1.89 10.04 0.14
C GLY A 24 -1.49 9.87 1.62
N HIS A 25 -0.23 9.51 1.88
CA HIS A 25 0.31 9.46 3.25
C HIS A 25 0.24 10.83 3.96
N THR A 26 0.49 11.92 3.23
CA THR A 26 0.38 13.28 3.78
C THR A 26 -1.06 13.65 4.14
N LEU A 27 -2.04 13.10 3.41
CA LEU A 27 -3.47 13.21 3.70
C LEU A 27 -3.94 12.21 4.78
N GLY A 28 -3.03 11.42 5.36
CA GLY A 28 -3.35 10.48 6.43
C GLY A 28 -3.92 9.14 5.96
N PHE A 29 -3.80 8.81 4.67
CA PHE A 29 -4.21 7.50 4.16
C PHE A 29 -3.11 6.46 4.45
N PRO A 30 -3.39 5.40 5.22
CA PRO A 30 -2.42 4.35 5.48
C PRO A 30 -2.30 3.41 4.28
N HIS A 31 -1.34 2.48 4.32
CA HIS A 31 -1.21 1.47 3.27
C HIS A 31 -2.41 0.52 3.22
N GLU A 32 -2.97 0.37 2.02
CA GLU A 32 -4.13 -0.48 1.78
C GLU A 32 -3.78 -1.97 1.89
N HIS A 33 -2.51 -2.38 1.67
CA HIS A 33 -2.12 -3.78 1.90
C HIS A 33 -2.22 -4.19 3.37
N MET A 34 -2.21 -3.24 4.31
CA MET A 34 -2.34 -3.52 5.74
C MET A 34 -3.79 -3.86 6.15
N ARG A 35 -4.74 -3.88 5.20
CA ARG A 35 -6.05 -4.48 5.43
C ARG A 35 -5.89 -5.97 5.73
N ARG A 36 -6.58 -6.47 6.77
CA ARG A 36 -6.45 -7.87 7.22
C ARG A 36 -6.69 -8.89 6.10
N GLU A 37 -7.61 -8.60 5.19
CA GLU A 37 -7.90 -9.43 4.00
C GLU A 37 -6.67 -9.64 3.10
N LEU A 38 -5.83 -8.62 2.94
CA LEU A 38 -4.63 -8.66 2.10
C LEU A 38 -3.43 -9.22 2.86
N VAL A 39 -3.21 -8.79 4.11
CA VAL A 39 -2.18 -9.35 4.99
C VAL A 39 -2.29 -10.88 5.10
N ASN A 40 -3.51 -11.39 5.24
CA ASN A 40 -3.76 -12.84 5.35
C ASN A 40 -3.34 -13.64 4.11
N LYS A 41 -3.17 -13.01 2.94
CA LYS A 41 -2.69 -13.66 1.72
C LYS A 41 -1.17 -13.85 1.71
N ILE A 42 -0.43 -13.07 2.50
CA ILE A 42 1.03 -13.06 2.50
C ILE A 42 1.55 -14.26 3.30
N ASP A 43 2.57 -14.94 2.77
CA ASP A 43 3.34 -15.94 3.50
C ASP A 43 4.40 -15.24 4.36
N PRO A 44 4.31 -15.30 5.71
CA PRO A 44 5.22 -14.58 6.59
C PRO A 44 6.69 -14.96 6.40
N ASN A 45 6.99 -16.23 6.17
CA ASN A 45 8.36 -16.71 6.06
C ASN A 45 8.99 -16.24 4.76
N LYS A 46 8.23 -16.29 3.66
CA LYS A 46 8.68 -15.79 2.36
C LYS A 46 8.87 -14.27 2.38
N ALA A 47 7.95 -13.54 3.00
CA ALA A 47 8.08 -12.09 3.16
C ALA A 47 9.32 -11.72 3.97
N ILE A 48 9.53 -12.35 5.14
CA ILE A 48 10.71 -12.10 5.98
C ILE A 48 12.02 -12.37 5.22
N ALA A 49 12.09 -13.49 4.51
CA ALA A 49 13.27 -13.81 3.70
C ALA A 49 13.49 -12.78 2.58
N PHE A 50 12.43 -12.44 1.83
CA PHE A 50 12.51 -11.50 0.72
C PHE A 50 12.98 -10.12 1.16
N PHE A 51 12.25 -9.48 2.09
CA PHE A 51 12.57 -8.14 2.56
C PHE A 51 13.88 -8.07 3.34
N GLY A 52 14.27 -9.16 4.03
CA GLY A 52 15.60 -9.27 4.62
C GLY A 52 16.71 -9.27 3.56
N THR A 53 16.52 -9.96 2.44
CA THR A 53 17.53 -9.98 1.36
C THR A 53 17.56 -8.72 0.51
N THR A 54 16.40 -8.12 0.21
CA THR A 54 16.31 -6.98 -0.72
C THR A 54 16.44 -5.63 -0.04
N GLN A 55 16.00 -5.51 1.22
CA GLN A 55 15.96 -4.24 1.95
C GLN A 55 16.77 -4.28 3.26
N GLY A 56 17.31 -5.45 3.65
CA GLY A 56 18.04 -5.59 4.90
C GLY A 56 17.15 -5.54 6.15
N TRP A 57 15.83 -5.66 5.99
CA TRP A 57 14.90 -5.59 7.12
C TRP A 57 15.02 -6.81 8.03
N THR A 58 15.00 -6.56 9.32
CA THR A 58 14.87 -7.59 10.35
C THR A 58 13.49 -8.27 10.29
N PRO A 59 13.35 -9.50 10.80
CA PRO A 59 12.04 -10.16 10.88
C PRO A 59 10.98 -9.33 11.61
N GLU A 60 11.38 -8.52 12.59
CA GLU A 60 10.47 -7.65 13.35
C GLU A 60 9.99 -6.47 12.50
N GLU A 61 10.88 -5.82 11.75
CA GLU A 61 10.50 -4.75 10.82
C GLU A 61 9.52 -5.26 9.76
N VAL A 62 9.77 -6.45 9.19
CA VAL A 62 8.84 -7.06 8.22
C VAL A 62 7.48 -7.34 8.87
N ARG A 63 7.47 -7.82 10.13
CA ARG A 63 6.20 -8.01 10.85
C ARG A 63 5.45 -6.70 10.98
N GLN A 64 6.10 -5.66 11.49
CA GLN A 64 5.48 -4.37 11.75
C GLN A 64 5.01 -3.66 10.47
N GLN A 65 5.80 -3.71 9.40
CA GLN A 65 5.54 -2.93 8.19
C GLN A 65 4.71 -3.68 7.13
N VAL A 66 4.71 -5.02 7.14
CA VAL A 66 4.10 -5.84 6.08
C VAL A 66 3.03 -6.79 6.62
N LEU A 67 3.24 -7.39 7.80
CA LEU A 67 2.44 -8.53 8.27
C LEU A 67 1.49 -8.18 9.42
N THR A 68 1.56 -6.98 9.99
CA THR A 68 0.66 -6.51 11.04
C THR A 68 -0.49 -5.72 10.39
N PRO A 69 -1.73 -6.25 10.40
CA PRO A 69 -2.86 -5.53 9.84
C PRO A 69 -3.26 -4.36 10.74
N LEU A 70 -3.88 -3.34 10.15
CA LEU A 70 -4.56 -2.30 10.90
C LEU A 70 -5.74 -2.89 11.69
N GLU A 71 -6.05 -2.31 12.85
CA GLU A 71 -7.23 -2.69 13.61
C GLU A 71 -8.50 -2.27 12.87
N ASP A 72 -9.54 -3.09 12.88
CA ASP A 72 -10.76 -2.78 12.11
C ASP A 72 -11.46 -1.52 12.62
N SER A 73 -11.30 -1.24 13.91
CA SER A 73 -11.78 -0.04 14.61
C SER A 73 -11.11 1.25 14.15
N SER A 74 -9.89 1.20 13.61
CA SER A 74 -9.17 2.37 13.11
C SER A 74 -9.44 2.65 11.64
N LEU A 75 -10.14 1.75 10.95
CA LEU A 75 -10.50 1.87 9.54
C LEU A 75 -11.79 2.69 9.40
N LEU A 76 -11.67 4.02 9.44
CA LEU A 76 -12.65 4.90 8.80
C LEU A 76 -12.46 4.73 7.29
N GLY A 77 -13.04 3.70 6.67
CA GLY A 77 -12.63 3.27 5.33
C GLY A 77 -13.69 2.50 4.54
N THR A 78 -13.27 2.02 3.37
CA THR A 78 -14.06 1.11 2.52
C THR A 78 -14.37 -0.21 3.25
N THR A 79 -15.46 -0.87 2.86
CA THR A 79 -15.90 -2.14 3.47
C THR A 79 -14.96 -3.30 3.15
N HIS A 80 -14.27 -3.26 2.00
CA HIS A 80 -13.36 -4.32 1.54
C HIS A 80 -12.02 -3.72 1.11
N ALA A 81 -10.97 -4.55 1.15
CA ALA A 81 -9.66 -4.13 0.71
C ALA A 81 -9.61 -3.95 -0.83
N ASP A 82 -8.95 -2.88 -1.28
CA ASP A 82 -8.70 -2.64 -2.70
C ASP A 82 -7.23 -2.90 -3.08
N ALA A 83 -6.97 -4.01 -3.77
CA ALA A 83 -5.63 -4.35 -4.24
C ALA A 83 -5.11 -3.42 -5.36
N HIS A 84 -5.97 -2.61 -5.98
CA HIS A 84 -5.63 -1.66 -7.05
C HIS A 84 -5.52 -0.21 -6.55
N SER A 85 -5.77 0.04 -5.27
CA SER A 85 -5.59 1.36 -4.68
C SER A 85 -4.16 1.84 -4.88
N ILE A 86 -4.00 3.14 -5.14
CA ILE A 86 -2.67 3.77 -5.16
C ILE A 86 -1.94 3.58 -3.83
N MET A 87 -2.66 3.38 -2.73
CA MET A 87 -2.10 3.15 -1.39
C MET A 87 -1.74 1.68 -1.12
N CYS A 88 -1.99 0.75 -2.06
CA CYS A 88 -1.69 -0.66 -1.89
C CYS A 88 -0.25 -0.98 -2.31
N TYR A 89 0.54 -1.57 -1.41
CA TYR A 89 1.87 -2.08 -1.77
C TYR A 89 1.77 -3.24 -2.75
N GLN A 90 2.66 -3.19 -3.74
CA GLN A 90 2.87 -4.30 -4.67
C GLN A 90 3.58 -5.44 -3.95
N ILE A 91 2.92 -6.58 -3.81
CA ILE A 91 3.48 -7.81 -3.22
C ILE A 91 3.52 -8.88 -4.30
N PRO A 92 4.73 -9.28 -4.75
CA PRO A 92 4.90 -10.34 -5.73
C PRO A 92 4.21 -11.64 -5.34
N GLY A 93 3.61 -12.34 -6.31
CA GLY A 93 2.85 -13.57 -6.05
C GLY A 93 3.69 -14.70 -5.45
N ASN A 94 5.01 -14.72 -5.66
CA ASN A 94 5.87 -15.71 -4.98
C ASN A 94 5.88 -15.55 -3.46
N LEU A 95 5.51 -14.37 -2.93
CA LEU A 95 5.41 -14.09 -1.49
C LEU A 95 4.02 -14.40 -0.92
N THR A 96 3.03 -14.70 -1.74
CA THR A 96 1.67 -15.02 -1.28
C THR A 96 1.44 -16.53 -1.19
N LYS A 97 0.43 -16.91 -0.41
CA LYS A 97 0.05 -18.31 -0.16
C LYS A 97 -0.58 -18.96 -1.40
N ASP A 98 -1.33 -18.18 -2.18
CA ASP A 98 -2.06 -18.64 -3.37
C ASP A 98 -1.31 -18.39 -4.69
N HIS A 99 -0.08 -17.89 -4.62
CA HIS A 99 0.77 -17.53 -5.75
C HIS A 99 0.22 -16.41 -6.65
N LYS A 100 -0.82 -15.69 -6.18
CA LYS A 100 -1.36 -14.52 -6.87
C LYS A 100 -0.75 -13.24 -6.29
N PRO A 101 -0.34 -12.28 -7.13
CA PRO A 101 0.21 -11.02 -6.64
C PRO A 101 -0.87 -10.18 -5.95
N ILE A 102 -0.44 -9.36 -4.98
CA ILE A 102 -1.16 -8.14 -4.61
C ILE A 102 -0.61 -7.07 -5.56
N VAL A 103 -1.43 -6.66 -6.51
CA VAL A 103 -0.94 -5.94 -7.70
C VAL A 103 -0.34 -4.57 -7.36
N GLY A 104 -0.94 -3.86 -6.42
CA GLY A 104 -0.59 -2.47 -6.12
C GLY A 104 -1.07 -1.54 -7.22
N GLY A 105 -1.76 -0.47 -6.85
CA GLY A 105 -2.21 0.54 -7.81
C GLY A 105 -1.05 1.28 -8.44
N VAL A 106 -1.13 1.51 -9.75
CA VAL A 106 -0.21 2.43 -10.45
C VAL A 106 -0.74 3.86 -10.54
N ASP A 107 -2.02 4.05 -10.21
CA ASP A 107 -2.69 5.35 -10.18
C ASP A 107 -3.86 5.35 -9.17
N ILE A 108 -4.40 6.53 -8.87
CA ILE A 108 -5.61 6.75 -8.07
C ILE A 108 -6.79 6.11 -8.79
N ASP A 109 -7.45 5.20 -8.11
CA ASP A 109 -8.60 4.47 -8.63
C ASP A 109 -9.93 5.14 -8.21
N HIS A 110 -11.06 4.57 -8.66
CA HIS A 110 -12.38 5.09 -8.33
C HIS A 110 -12.74 4.98 -6.84
N MET A 111 -12.24 3.97 -6.13
CA MET A 111 -12.45 3.77 -4.70
C MET A 111 -11.64 4.78 -3.88
N ASP A 112 -10.38 5.03 -4.26
CA ASP A 112 -9.52 6.07 -3.71
C ASP A 112 -10.20 7.44 -3.81
N TYR A 113 -10.74 7.79 -4.98
CA TYR A 113 -11.49 9.03 -5.19
C TYR A 113 -12.73 9.13 -4.28
N ALA A 114 -13.53 8.07 -4.23
CA ALA A 114 -14.75 8.04 -3.42
C ALA A 114 -14.44 8.18 -1.93
N PHE A 115 -13.39 7.51 -1.47
CA PHE A 115 -12.92 7.57 -0.09
C PHE A 115 -12.35 8.94 0.26
N ALA A 116 -11.45 9.50 -0.55
CA ALA A 116 -10.92 10.83 -0.31
C ALA A 116 -12.02 11.91 -0.28
N LYS A 117 -13.06 11.77 -1.12
CA LYS A 117 -14.23 12.67 -1.12
C LYS A 117 -15.07 12.57 0.16
N SER A 118 -15.15 11.41 0.80
CA SER A 118 -15.90 11.24 2.05
C SER A 118 -15.17 11.87 3.24
N ILE A 119 -13.83 11.82 3.24
CA ILE A 119 -12.98 12.43 4.27
C ILE A 119 -12.85 13.95 4.05
N TYR A 120 -12.68 14.39 2.81
CA TYR A 120 -12.51 15.80 2.41
C TYR A 120 -13.63 16.26 1.46
N PRO A 121 -14.87 16.45 1.96
CA PRO A 121 -15.97 16.87 1.12
C PRO A 121 -15.75 18.28 0.58
N LYS A 122 -16.10 18.52 -0.69
CA LYS A 122 -16.15 19.87 -1.24
C LYS A 122 -17.22 20.68 -0.51
N SER A 123 -16.85 21.84 0.01
CA SER A 123 -17.82 22.81 0.50
C SER A 123 -18.77 23.18 -0.64
N VAL A 124 -20.07 22.99 -0.43
CA VAL A 124 -21.10 23.51 -1.33
C VAL A 124 -21.30 24.97 -0.92
N HIS A 125 -20.77 25.89 -1.72
CA HIS A 125 -21.04 27.33 -1.63
C HIS A 125 -21.99 27.74 -2.75
#